data_AF-A0A852VD08-F1
#
_entry.id   AF-A0A852VD08-F1
#
_cell.length_a   1.000
_cell.length_b   1.000
_cell.length_c   1.000
_cell.angle_alpha   90.00
_cell.angle_beta   90.00
_cell.angle_gamma   90.00
#
_symmetry.space_group_name_H-M   'P 1'
#
loop_
_entity.id
_entity.type
_entity.pdbx_description
1 polymer ?
#
loop_
_entity_poly.entity_id
_entity_poly.type
_entity_poly.pdbx_seq_one_letter_code
_entity_poly.pdbx_strand_id
1 'polypeptide(L)'
;MDCDTLQAARIGAEAAIVGGIVAGILSGAYQHFRDWYARPKLKLEFDANADKFEAAWTSGGPFNGVLIRVSLRNQGKTAAQNCRVFVTSLTSQHPSGSTPTPFTGSQIPWAGWNFDPRSIQKGIVFYVDLARISKEGPGWQFTFKETRAKDEELKGYTGTYRFRVAAVADNCEPNYLDVDVDYNGNWNNLRAWTPSK
;
A
#
# COMPACT_ATOMS: atom_id res chain seq x y z
N MET A 1 -82.40 -13.06 -13.88
CA MET A 1 -82.06 -13.48 -12.51
C MET A 1 -80.59 -13.82 -12.58
N ASP A 2 -79.77 -12.81 -12.32
CA ASP A 2 -78.35 -12.78 -12.66
C ASP A 2 -77.53 -13.70 -11.76
N CYS A 3 -76.72 -14.52 -12.39
CA CYS A 3 -75.74 -15.39 -11.75
C CYS A 3 -74.38 -15.06 -12.38
N ASP A 4 -73.83 -13.86 -12.09
CA ASP A 4 -72.52 -13.48 -12.66
C ASP A 4 -71.80 -12.37 -11.88
N THR A 5 -71.88 -12.36 -10.54
CA THR A 5 -71.27 -11.27 -9.76
C THR A 5 -70.55 -11.71 -8.49
N LEU A 6 -69.89 -12.87 -8.47
CA LEU A 6 -69.08 -13.29 -7.31
C LEU A 6 -67.75 -14.00 -7.64
N GLN A 7 -67.17 -13.80 -8.83
CA GLN A 7 -65.86 -14.38 -9.18
C GLN A 7 -64.78 -13.39 -9.64
N ALA A 8 -64.93 -12.08 -9.40
CA ALA A 8 -63.93 -11.09 -9.83
C ALA A 8 -62.97 -10.60 -8.73
N ALA A 9 -63.05 -11.10 -7.48
CA ALA A 9 -62.38 -10.47 -6.33
C ALA A 9 -61.27 -11.30 -5.65
N ARG A 10 -60.62 -12.25 -6.35
CA ARG A 10 -59.56 -13.10 -5.71
C ARG A 10 -58.29 -13.38 -6.52
N ILE A 11 -57.92 -12.54 -7.49
CA ILE A 11 -56.63 -12.69 -8.22
C ILE A 11 -55.85 -11.36 -8.24
N GLY A 12 -55.74 -10.71 -7.07
CA GLY A 12 -55.16 -9.37 -6.97
C GLY A 12 -53.93 -9.20 -6.08
N ALA A 13 -53.41 -10.25 -5.44
CA ALA A 13 -52.41 -10.08 -4.37
C ALA A 13 -51.13 -10.92 -4.49
N GLU A 14 -51.05 -11.94 -5.36
CA GLU A 14 -49.92 -12.88 -5.32
C GLU A 14 -48.84 -12.65 -6.40
N ALA A 15 -49.07 -11.80 -7.40
CA ALA A 15 -48.07 -11.48 -8.42
C ALA A 15 -47.07 -10.37 -8.00
N ALA A 16 -47.41 -9.54 -7.02
CA ALA A 16 -46.58 -8.40 -6.60
C ALA A 16 -45.47 -8.80 -5.60
N ILE A 17 -45.69 -9.84 -4.80
CA ILE A 17 -44.75 -10.27 -3.74
C ILE A 17 -43.55 -11.03 -4.36
N VAL A 18 -43.77 -11.80 -5.42
CA VAL A 18 -42.69 -12.54 -6.09
C VAL A 18 -41.88 -11.64 -7.03
N GLY A 19 -42.53 -10.70 -7.74
CA GLY A 19 -41.84 -9.74 -8.61
C GLY A 19 -40.93 -8.76 -7.85
N GLY A 20 -41.37 -8.27 -6.68
CA GLY A 20 -40.59 -7.35 -5.84
C GLY A 20 -39.37 -7.99 -5.18
N ILE A 21 -39.46 -9.27 -4.79
CA ILE A 21 -38.35 -9.99 -4.15
C ILE A 21 -37.26 -10.35 -5.18
N VAL A 22 -37.63 -10.79 -6.39
CA VAL A 22 -36.65 -11.09 -7.44
C VAL A 22 -35.99 -9.81 -7.97
N ALA A 23 -36.73 -8.72 -8.17
CA ALA A 23 -36.16 -7.42 -8.57
C ALA A 23 -35.31 -6.78 -7.45
N GLY A 24 -35.71 -6.90 -6.19
CA GLY A 24 -34.96 -6.41 -5.02
C GLY A 24 -33.64 -7.15 -4.78
N ILE A 25 -33.63 -8.48 -4.93
CA ILE A 25 -32.42 -9.30 -4.78
C ILE A 25 -31.46 -9.08 -5.95
N LEU A 26 -31.96 -8.98 -7.19
CA LEU A 26 -31.13 -8.69 -8.36
C LEU A 26 -30.55 -7.27 -8.33
N SER A 27 -31.32 -6.28 -7.86
CA SER A 27 -30.81 -4.91 -7.74
C SER A 27 -29.76 -4.75 -6.63
N GLY A 28 -29.94 -5.41 -5.48
CA GLY A 28 -28.95 -5.42 -4.40
C GLY A 28 -27.64 -6.10 -4.79
N ALA A 29 -27.71 -7.31 -5.36
CA ALA A 29 -26.52 -8.02 -5.85
C ALA A 29 -25.79 -7.25 -6.96
N TYR A 30 -26.54 -6.61 -7.86
CA TYR A 30 -25.97 -5.77 -8.91
C TYR A 30 -25.27 -4.53 -8.34
N GLN A 31 -25.87 -3.85 -7.36
CA GLN A 31 -25.24 -2.70 -6.70
C GLN A 31 -23.96 -3.10 -5.98
N HIS A 32 -23.98 -4.19 -5.20
CA HIS A 32 -22.78 -4.70 -4.53
C HIS A 32 -21.66 -5.06 -5.52
N PHE A 33 -21.99 -5.75 -6.62
CA PHE A 33 -21.02 -6.09 -7.66
C PHE A 33 -20.45 -4.84 -8.34
N ARG A 34 -21.32 -3.88 -8.70
CA ARG A 34 -20.92 -2.62 -9.32
C ARG A 34 -19.99 -1.83 -8.41
N ASP A 35 -20.34 -1.73 -7.14
CA ASP A 35 -19.56 -0.99 -6.15
C ASP A 35 -18.21 -1.67 -5.93
N TRP A 36 -18.19 -3.00 -5.78
CA TRP A 36 -16.94 -3.77 -5.70
C TRP A 36 -16.04 -3.58 -6.92
N TYR A 37 -16.61 -3.60 -8.12
CA TYR A 37 -15.87 -3.41 -9.37
C TYR A 37 -15.37 -1.96 -9.55
N ALA A 38 -16.08 -0.99 -8.96
CA ALA A 38 -15.69 0.42 -8.98
C ALA A 38 -14.64 0.79 -7.92
N ARG A 39 -14.35 -0.08 -6.94
CA ARG A 39 -13.39 0.21 -5.86
C ARG A 39 -12.00 0.56 -6.39
N PRO A 40 -11.28 1.47 -5.70
CA PRO A 40 -9.87 1.68 -5.95
C PRO A 40 -9.09 0.38 -5.72
N LYS A 41 -7.97 0.24 -6.40
CA LYS A 41 -7.07 -0.90 -6.24
C LYS A 41 -5.65 -0.39 -6.17
N LEU A 42 -5.12 -0.26 -4.96
CA LEU A 42 -3.74 0.14 -4.76
C LEU A 42 -2.80 -1.00 -5.18
N LYS A 43 -1.68 -0.61 -5.79
CA LYS A 43 -0.59 -1.52 -6.14
C LYS A 43 0.74 -0.86 -5.81
N LEU A 44 1.45 -1.46 -4.87
CA LEU A 44 2.85 -1.19 -4.59
C LEU A 44 3.73 -2.00 -5.54
N GLU A 45 4.78 -1.37 -6.05
CA GLU A 45 5.79 -2.03 -6.87
C GLU A 45 7.17 -1.46 -6.61
N PHE A 46 8.18 -2.30 -6.83
CA PHE A 46 9.58 -1.94 -6.74
C PHE A 46 10.32 -2.40 -8.00
N ASP A 47 10.92 -1.45 -8.71
CA ASP A 47 11.85 -1.69 -9.81
C ASP A 47 13.26 -1.27 -9.37
N ALA A 48 14.17 -2.24 -9.28
CA ALA A 48 15.53 -2.00 -8.81
C ALA A 48 16.34 -1.00 -9.66
N ASN A 49 15.95 -0.77 -10.92
CA ASN A 49 16.63 0.16 -11.81
C ASN A 49 16.08 1.59 -11.71
N ALA A 50 14.79 1.74 -11.36
CA ALA A 50 14.12 3.03 -11.30
C ALA A 50 13.97 3.56 -9.87
N ASP A 51 13.74 2.67 -8.92
CA ASP A 51 13.42 3.02 -7.53
C ASP A 51 14.64 3.02 -6.60
N LYS A 52 15.82 2.62 -7.12
CA LYS A 52 17.13 2.88 -6.50
C LYS A 52 17.87 3.90 -7.36
N PHE A 53 18.05 5.11 -6.85
CA PHE A 53 18.74 6.17 -7.59
C PHE A 53 19.54 7.08 -6.66
N GLU A 54 20.55 7.73 -7.23
CA GLU A 54 21.34 8.71 -6.51
C GLU A 54 20.60 10.04 -6.39
N ALA A 55 20.72 10.69 -5.24
CA ALA A 55 20.21 12.03 -5.05
C ALA A 55 21.17 12.87 -4.23
N ALA A 56 21.18 14.16 -4.54
CA ALA A 56 21.89 15.17 -3.78
C ALA A 56 21.02 16.41 -3.60
N TRP A 57 20.98 16.96 -2.39
CA TRP A 57 20.33 18.24 -2.10
C TRP A 57 21.02 18.95 -0.94
N THR A 58 20.83 20.27 -0.88
CA THR A 58 21.37 21.13 0.18
C THR A 58 20.29 21.74 1.06
N SER A 59 19.04 21.76 0.60
CA SER A 59 17.90 22.30 1.33
C SER A 59 17.37 21.33 2.39
N GLY A 60 17.17 21.81 3.63
CA GLY A 60 16.65 20.97 4.72
C GLY A 60 17.66 20.00 5.33
N GLY A 61 18.95 20.20 5.06
CA GLY A 61 20.07 19.36 5.53
C GLY A 61 20.79 18.73 4.33
N PRO A 62 22.12 18.90 4.21
CA PRO A 62 22.85 18.35 3.08
C PRO A 62 22.73 16.82 3.05
N PHE A 63 22.40 16.30 1.87
CA PHE A 63 22.39 14.87 1.61
C PHE A 63 23.05 14.63 0.27
N ASN A 64 23.90 13.60 0.23
CA ASN A 64 24.48 13.05 -0.98
C ASN A 64 24.53 11.53 -0.80
N GLY A 65 23.72 10.80 -1.56
CA GLY A 65 23.46 9.40 -1.24
C GLY A 65 22.61 8.67 -2.25
N VAL A 66 22.23 7.45 -1.89
CA VAL A 66 21.30 6.62 -2.66
C VAL A 66 19.98 6.56 -1.90
N LEU A 67 18.86 6.80 -2.60
CA LEU A 67 17.52 6.57 -2.06
C LEU A 67 16.95 5.26 -2.60
N ILE A 68 16.24 4.57 -1.72
CA ILE A 68 15.37 3.44 -2.05
C ILE A 68 13.93 3.91 -1.92
N ARG A 69 13.18 3.82 -3.00
CA ARG A 69 11.76 4.18 -3.08
C ARG A 69 10.89 2.97 -3.36
N VAL A 70 9.60 3.14 -3.16
CA VAL A 70 8.57 2.22 -3.68
C VAL A 70 7.57 3.05 -4.45
N SER A 71 7.16 2.56 -5.62
CA SER A 71 6.11 3.18 -6.40
C SER A 71 4.73 2.70 -5.91
N LEU A 72 3.78 3.64 -5.84
CA LEU A 72 2.39 3.38 -5.51
C LEU A 72 1.51 3.91 -6.63
N ARG A 73 0.61 3.07 -7.12
CA ARG A 73 -0.40 3.46 -8.10
C ARG A 73 -1.76 2.89 -7.79
N ASN A 74 -2.78 3.55 -8.31
CA ASN A 74 -4.14 3.05 -8.29
C ASN A 74 -4.53 2.47 -9.66
N GLN A 75 -4.81 1.16 -9.69
CA GLN A 75 -5.28 0.43 -10.87
C GLN A 75 -6.81 0.35 -10.95
N GLY A 76 -7.52 0.80 -9.91
CA GLY A 76 -8.97 0.86 -9.87
C GLY A 76 -9.54 1.98 -10.74
N LYS A 77 -10.87 2.10 -10.74
CA LYS A 77 -11.58 3.12 -11.55
C LYS A 77 -11.78 4.45 -10.82
N THR A 78 -11.91 4.40 -9.50
CA THR A 78 -12.14 5.56 -8.63
C THR A 78 -10.88 5.89 -7.84
N ALA A 79 -10.76 7.12 -7.34
CA ALA A 79 -9.62 7.55 -6.53
C ALA A 79 -9.58 6.83 -5.18
N ALA A 80 -8.38 6.39 -4.78
CA ALA A 80 -8.14 5.90 -3.42
C ALA A 80 -7.96 7.11 -2.49
N GLN A 81 -8.73 7.19 -1.41
CA GLN A 81 -8.79 8.37 -0.54
C GLN A 81 -7.94 8.22 0.70
N ASN A 82 -7.34 9.32 1.17
CA ASN A 82 -6.53 9.39 2.39
C ASN A 82 -5.46 8.28 2.47
N CYS A 83 -4.81 8.01 1.35
CA CYS A 83 -3.80 6.96 1.29
C CYS A 83 -2.64 7.29 2.23
N ARG A 84 -2.13 6.26 2.89
CA ARG A 84 -0.93 6.29 3.73
C ARG A 84 -0.11 5.03 3.44
N VAL A 85 1.20 5.12 3.62
CA VAL A 85 2.10 3.98 3.47
C VAL A 85 2.91 3.78 4.73
N PHE A 86 3.02 2.52 5.14
CA PHE A 86 3.67 2.09 6.37
C PHE A 86 4.71 1.03 6.06
N VAL A 87 5.80 1.01 6.81
CA VAL A 87 6.59 -0.21 6.99
C VAL A 87 6.00 -0.90 8.21
N THR A 88 5.42 -2.08 8.01
CA THR A 88 4.73 -2.84 9.06
C THR A 88 5.63 -3.86 9.74
N SER A 89 6.68 -4.32 9.07
CA SER A 89 7.73 -5.15 9.67
C SER A 89 9.08 -4.87 9.05
N LEU A 90 10.13 -5.11 9.83
CA LEU A 90 11.51 -5.10 9.39
C LEU A 90 12.19 -6.35 9.93
N THR A 91 12.79 -7.13 9.04
CA THR A 91 13.39 -8.44 9.39
C THR A 91 14.79 -8.54 8.82
N SER A 92 15.78 -8.86 9.65
CA SER A 92 17.14 -9.16 9.19
C SER A 92 17.15 -10.49 8.44
N GLN A 93 17.74 -10.53 7.24
CA GLN A 93 17.88 -11.74 6.45
C GLN A 93 19.31 -12.27 6.59
N HIS A 94 19.41 -13.57 6.84
CA HIS A 94 20.66 -14.31 6.98
C HIS A 94 20.63 -15.56 6.10
N PRO A 95 21.79 -16.12 5.73
CA PRO A 95 21.83 -17.41 5.02
C PRO A 95 21.14 -18.54 5.78
N SER A 96 21.16 -18.49 7.11
CA SER A 96 20.55 -19.49 8.01
C SER A 96 19.06 -19.25 8.28
N GLY A 97 18.48 -18.15 7.81
CA GLY A 97 17.08 -17.82 8.06
C GLY A 97 16.84 -16.31 8.24
N SER A 98 15.72 -15.96 8.86
CA SER A 98 15.36 -14.56 9.10
C SER A 98 15.14 -14.30 10.57
N THR A 99 15.54 -13.12 11.03
CA THR A 99 15.43 -12.71 12.44
C THR A 99 14.58 -11.44 12.52
N PRO A 100 13.43 -11.47 13.23
CA PRO A 100 12.64 -10.26 13.48
C PRO A 100 13.47 -9.21 14.22
N THR A 101 13.34 -7.95 13.81
CA THR A 101 13.97 -6.82 14.52
C THR A 101 13.02 -6.29 15.61
N PRO A 102 13.51 -5.48 16.57
CA PRO A 102 12.64 -4.80 17.53
C PRO A 102 11.77 -3.68 16.92
N PHE A 103 11.89 -3.43 15.61
CA PHE A 103 11.12 -2.42 14.91
C PHE A 103 9.62 -2.64 15.08
N THR A 104 8.90 -1.58 15.42
CA THR A 104 7.45 -1.55 15.44
C THR A 104 6.99 -0.66 14.30
N GLY A 105 5.96 -1.08 13.56
CA GLY A 105 5.55 -0.41 12.33
C GLY A 105 5.45 1.11 12.42
N SER A 106 5.90 1.79 11.35
CA SER A 106 5.89 3.25 11.25
C SER A 106 5.43 3.68 9.86
N GLN A 107 4.79 4.85 9.80
CA GLN A 107 4.53 5.52 8.53
C GLN A 107 5.84 5.93 7.85
N ILE A 108 5.87 5.86 6.52
CA ILE A 108 6.94 6.39 5.68
C ILE A 108 6.44 7.57 4.83
N PRO A 109 7.32 8.52 4.45
CA PRO A 109 6.92 9.71 3.75
C PRO A 109 6.72 9.45 2.26
N TRP A 110 5.85 10.24 1.66
CA TRP A 110 5.91 10.50 0.23
C TRP A 110 7.26 11.12 -0.14
N ALA A 111 7.69 10.89 -1.38
CA ALA A 111 8.87 11.53 -1.93
C ALA A 111 8.84 13.05 -1.65
N GLY A 112 9.90 13.55 -1.02
CA GLY A 112 9.95 14.93 -0.53
C GLY A 112 9.58 15.09 0.95
N TRP A 113 9.70 14.01 1.75
CA TRP A 113 9.56 14.05 3.22
C TRP A 113 8.19 14.54 3.74
N ASN A 114 7.12 14.15 3.07
CA ASN A 114 5.76 14.53 3.44
C ASN A 114 4.98 13.31 3.99
N PHE A 115 4.36 13.43 5.15
CA PHE A 115 3.60 12.35 5.81
C PHE A 115 2.08 12.56 5.77
N ASP A 116 1.59 13.61 5.11
CA ASP A 116 0.17 13.87 5.03
C ASP A 116 -0.52 12.85 4.11
N PRO A 117 -1.74 12.40 4.43
CA PRO A 117 -2.48 11.49 3.55
C PRO A 117 -2.66 12.09 2.15
N ARG A 118 -2.69 11.24 1.12
CA ARG A 118 -2.90 11.67 -0.28
C ARG A 118 -3.98 10.88 -0.98
N SER A 119 -4.71 11.54 -1.86
CA SER A 119 -5.61 10.82 -2.78
C SER A 119 -4.84 10.34 -4.00
N ILE A 120 -4.96 9.06 -4.34
CA ILE A 120 -4.25 8.45 -5.47
C ILE A 120 -5.23 8.25 -6.62
N GLN A 121 -5.11 9.11 -7.62
CA GLN A 121 -5.90 9.05 -8.86
C GLN A 121 -5.44 7.88 -9.73
N LYS A 122 -6.35 7.37 -10.57
CA LYS A 122 -6.01 6.34 -11.55
C LYS A 122 -4.96 6.86 -12.53
N GLY A 123 -3.95 6.04 -12.82
CA GLY A 123 -2.93 6.33 -13.83
C GLY A 123 -1.82 7.29 -13.40
N ILE A 124 -1.87 7.82 -12.16
CA ILE A 124 -0.78 8.62 -11.59
C ILE A 124 0.07 7.71 -10.70
N VAL A 125 1.39 7.79 -10.87
CA VAL A 125 2.36 7.11 -10.03
C VAL A 125 2.85 8.08 -8.96
N PHE A 126 2.79 7.63 -7.71
CA PHE A 126 3.40 8.31 -6.57
C PHE A 126 4.56 7.47 -6.06
N TYR A 127 5.46 8.10 -5.31
CA TYR A 127 6.60 7.43 -4.71
C TYR A 127 6.64 7.69 -3.21
N VAL A 128 7.09 6.69 -2.46
CA VAL A 128 7.41 6.80 -1.04
C VAL A 128 8.87 6.47 -0.82
N ASP A 129 9.51 7.19 0.10
CA ASP A 129 10.92 6.96 0.45
C ASP A 129 10.96 5.89 1.54
N LEU A 130 11.69 4.79 1.30
CA LEU A 130 11.78 3.65 2.23
C LEU A 130 13.01 3.75 3.15
N ALA A 131 14.16 4.03 2.55
CA ALA A 131 15.44 4.19 3.22
C ALA A 131 16.38 5.01 2.34
N ARG A 132 17.41 5.58 2.96
CA ARG A 132 18.51 6.24 2.25
C ARG A 132 19.85 5.83 2.85
N ILE A 133 20.89 5.85 2.01
CA ILE A 133 22.27 5.53 2.39
C ILE A 133 23.14 6.72 1.99
N SER A 134 23.86 7.29 2.94
CA SER A 134 24.77 8.40 2.68
C SER A 134 26.06 7.93 2.01
N LYS A 135 26.60 8.75 1.11
CA LYS A 135 27.96 8.57 0.59
C LYS A 135 29.03 9.05 1.57
N GLU A 136 28.64 9.90 2.52
CA GLU A 136 29.55 10.59 3.45
C GLU A 136 29.72 9.88 4.79
N GLY A 137 28.86 8.90 5.10
CA GLY A 137 28.92 8.18 6.37
C GLY A 137 28.27 6.80 6.30
N PRO A 138 28.72 5.84 7.11
CA PRO A 138 28.16 4.51 7.14
C PRO A 138 26.79 4.50 7.82
N GLY A 139 25.99 3.50 7.49
CA GLY A 139 24.79 3.13 8.24
C GLY A 139 23.48 3.43 7.52
N TRP A 140 22.43 2.77 8.01
CA TRP A 140 21.08 2.97 7.49
C TRP A 140 20.52 4.31 7.94
N GLN A 141 19.89 5.03 7.01
CA GLN A 141 19.04 6.16 7.34
C GLN A 141 17.61 5.81 6.95
N PHE A 142 16.86 5.25 7.90
CA PHE A 142 15.46 4.94 7.71
C PHE A 142 14.62 6.22 7.62
N THR A 143 13.56 6.18 6.83
CA THR A 143 12.66 7.32 6.60
C THR A 143 11.42 7.29 7.49
N PHE A 144 11.48 6.63 8.64
CA PHE A 144 10.34 6.45 9.52
C PHE A 144 9.89 7.76 10.15
N LYS A 145 8.58 8.01 10.21
CA LYS A 145 8.00 9.18 10.89
C LYS A 145 8.40 9.26 12.35
N GLU A 146 8.31 8.13 13.04
CA GLU A 146 8.73 7.99 14.43
C GLU A 146 10.07 7.25 14.45
N THR A 147 11.15 7.96 14.78
CA THR A 147 12.42 7.31 15.11
C THR A 147 12.44 7.06 16.61
N ARG A 148 12.60 5.79 17.02
CA ARG A 148 12.69 5.41 18.43
C ARG A 148 14.14 5.13 18.79
N ALA A 149 14.50 5.28 20.06
CA ALA A 149 15.86 4.97 20.53
C ALA A 149 16.29 3.53 20.18
N LYS A 150 15.35 2.57 20.19
CA LYS A 150 15.59 1.17 19.80
C LYS A 150 15.91 0.99 18.31
N ASP A 151 15.53 1.95 17.47
CA ASP A 151 15.81 1.90 16.04
C ASP A 151 17.27 2.32 15.73
N GLU A 152 17.97 2.94 16.69
CA GLU A 152 19.40 3.28 16.53
C GLU A 152 20.26 2.02 16.36
N GLU A 153 19.91 0.93 17.04
CA GLU A 153 20.60 -0.37 16.91
C GLU A 153 20.46 -0.94 15.48
N LEU A 154 19.37 -0.61 14.78
CA LEU A 154 19.14 -1.05 13.40
C LEU A 154 20.09 -0.35 12.41
N LYS A 155 20.57 0.85 12.74
CA LYS A 155 21.41 1.65 11.83
C LYS A 155 22.80 1.06 11.64
N GLY A 156 23.30 0.33 12.63
CA GLY A 156 24.62 -0.30 12.62
C GLY A 156 24.67 -1.65 11.90
N TYR A 157 23.53 -2.23 11.52
CA TYR A 157 23.49 -3.54 10.89
C TYR A 157 24.03 -3.49 9.46
N THR A 158 24.99 -4.36 9.16
CA THR A 158 25.45 -4.62 7.79
C THR A 158 24.89 -5.96 7.32
N GLY A 159 24.08 -5.93 6.27
CA GLY A 159 23.43 -7.11 5.71
C GLY A 159 22.16 -6.74 4.98
N THR A 160 21.25 -7.72 4.86
CA THR A 160 19.99 -7.54 4.16
C THR A 160 18.85 -7.33 5.14
N TYR A 161 18.11 -6.24 4.96
CA TYR A 161 16.81 -6.04 5.62
C TYR A 161 15.68 -6.33 4.64
N ARG A 162 14.68 -7.09 5.10
CA ARG A 162 13.37 -7.22 4.45
C ARG A 162 12.39 -6.23 5.06
N PHE A 163 11.96 -5.29 4.26
CA PHE A 163 10.92 -4.32 4.58
C PHE A 163 9.58 -4.87 4.12
N ARG A 164 8.61 -4.99 5.02
CA ARG A 164 7.21 -5.21 4.61
C ARG A 164 6.49 -3.88 4.57
N VAL A 165 6.14 -3.45 3.37
CA VAL A 165 5.48 -2.18 3.08
C VAL A 165 3.99 -2.43 2.89
N ALA A 166 3.15 -1.61 3.51
CA ALA A 166 1.70 -1.65 3.39
C ALA A 166 1.15 -0.29 2.95
N ALA A 167 0.39 -0.26 1.87
CA ALA A 167 -0.39 0.89 1.45
C ALA A 167 -1.84 0.70 1.85
N VAL A 168 -2.40 1.68 2.56
CA VAL A 168 -3.78 1.67 3.06
C VAL A 168 -4.50 2.93 2.61
N ALA A 169 -5.81 2.83 2.42
CA ALA A 169 -6.72 3.93 2.09
C ALA A 169 -8.09 3.65 2.70
N ASP A 170 -8.91 4.69 2.87
CA ASP A 170 -10.21 4.55 3.55
C ASP A 170 -11.21 3.70 2.76
N ASN A 171 -11.07 3.65 1.44
CA ASN A 171 -12.05 3.07 0.53
C ASN A 171 -11.53 1.89 -0.31
N CYS A 172 -10.40 1.29 0.05
CA CYS A 172 -9.95 0.04 -0.57
C CYS A 172 -9.19 -0.88 0.40
N GLU A 173 -9.06 -2.14 0.03
CA GLU A 173 -8.25 -3.10 0.77
C GLU A 173 -6.77 -2.68 0.78
N PRO A 174 -6.02 -2.99 1.86
CA PRO A 174 -4.58 -2.80 1.91
C PRO A 174 -3.86 -3.58 0.82
N ASN A 175 -2.77 -3.00 0.31
CA ASN A 175 -1.82 -3.69 -0.57
C ASN A 175 -0.47 -3.82 0.13
N TYR A 176 0.18 -4.98 -0.02
CA TYR A 176 1.46 -5.29 0.62
C TYR A 176 2.55 -5.58 -0.40
N LEU A 177 3.77 -5.15 -0.11
CA LEU A 177 4.97 -5.44 -0.86
C LEU A 177 6.12 -5.72 0.12
N ASP A 178 6.85 -6.80 -0.12
CA ASP A 178 8.11 -7.03 0.56
C ASP A 178 9.25 -6.52 -0.33
N VAL A 179 10.23 -5.81 0.25
CA VAL A 179 11.42 -5.32 -0.44
C VAL A 179 12.64 -5.70 0.39
N ASP A 180 13.57 -6.43 -0.22
CA ASP A 180 14.86 -6.74 0.37
C ASP A 180 15.86 -5.66 -0.05
N VAL A 181 16.58 -5.09 0.92
CA VAL A 181 17.67 -4.14 0.69
C VAL A 181 18.91 -4.66 1.37
N ASP A 182 19.98 -4.83 0.62
CA ASP A 182 21.28 -5.33 1.10
C ASP A 182 22.31 -4.21 1.12
N TYR A 183 22.85 -3.95 2.30
CA TYR A 183 23.86 -2.93 2.54
C TYR A 183 24.95 -3.48 3.45
N ASN A 184 26.16 -3.57 2.92
CA ASN A 184 27.33 -4.11 3.63
C ASN A 184 28.26 -3.02 4.19
N GLY A 185 27.74 -1.81 4.42
CA GLY A 185 28.56 -0.65 4.82
C GLY A 185 29.14 0.15 3.65
N ASN A 186 29.07 -0.36 2.42
CA ASN A 186 29.53 0.36 1.22
C ASN A 186 28.35 0.64 0.28
N TRP A 187 28.07 1.92 0.05
CA TRP A 187 26.95 2.36 -0.80
C TRP A 187 27.07 1.89 -2.25
N ASN A 188 28.29 1.69 -2.76
CA ASN A 188 28.53 1.18 -4.12
C ASN A 188 27.97 -0.23 -4.32
N ASN A 189 27.87 -1.01 -3.24
CA ASN A 189 27.37 -2.37 -3.24
C ASN A 189 25.89 -2.46 -2.85
N LEU A 190 25.20 -1.33 -2.71
CA LEU A 190 23.80 -1.31 -2.31
C LEU A 190 22.93 -2.02 -3.36
N ARG A 191 22.22 -3.05 -2.92
CA ARG A 191 21.27 -3.80 -3.75
C ARG A 191 19.90 -3.73 -3.13
N ALA A 192 18.87 -3.75 -3.97
CA ALA A 192 17.50 -3.84 -3.53
C ALA A 192 16.70 -4.66 -4.55
N TRP A 193 15.75 -5.47 -4.10
CA TRP A 193 14.91 -6.32 -4.96
C TRP A 193 13.59 -6.68 -4.27
N THR A 194 12.61 -7.12 -5.06
CA THR A 194 11.44 -7.80 -4.52
C THR A 194 11.79 -9.29 -4.36
N PRO A 195 11.61 -9.90 -3.18
CA PRO A 195 11.89 -11.32 -3.01
C PRO A 195 10.94 -12.16 -3.86
N SER A 196 11.44 -13.27 -4.41
CA SER A 196 10.61 -14.26 -5.09
C SER A 196 9.62 -14.86 -4.07
N LYS A 197 8.36 -14.98 -4.49
CA LYS A 197 7.31 -15.64 -3.70
C LYS A 197 7.51 -17.14 -3.65
#